data_AF-A0A0C9SFA9-F1
#
_entry.id   AF-A0A0C9SFA9-F1
#
_cell.length_a   1.000
_cell.length_b   1.000
_cell.length_c   1.000
_cell.angle_alpha   90.00
_cell.angle_beta   90.00
_cell.angle_gamma   90.00
#
_symmetry.space_group_name_H-M   'P 1'
#
loop_
_entity.id
_entity.type
_entity.pdbx_description
1 polymer ?
#
loop_
_entity_poly.entity_id
_entity_poly.type
_entity_poly.pdbx_seq_one_letter_code
_entity_poly.pdbx_strand_id
1 'polypeptide(L)'
;MTPTAMLKKVSKVTAILGMFLTVGMARPREQIGLQVHTLLDCGGDYTNINGHHYYGSCICPDKTTNRLFRSTKCLKTEPGYDNEKVGKQGTCVDGNCKLNTVVKGCNGEEPLELPTGHTPPVGCTYFCSGKEGEYGFFKLGTPCKHITRGSDYVNGTCQESAGSVHCIPKMELPPAC
;
A
#
# COMPACT_ATOMS: atom_id res chain seq x y z
N MET A 1 -12.25 1.75 -94.24
CA MET A 1 -10.85 2.20 -94.31
C MET A 1 -10.61 3.21 -93.19
N THR A 2 -9.50 3.05 -92.45
CA THR A 2 -8.90 3.95 -91.44
C THR A 2 -9.69 4.27 -90.15
N PRO A 3 -9.04 4.59 -89.01
CA PRO A 3 -7.99 3.83 -88.34
C PRO A 3 -8.15 3.75 -86.79
N THR A 4 -7.32 2.88 -86.20
CA THR A 4 -6.89 2.82 -84.79
C THR A 4 -6.39 4.16 -84.21
N ALA A 5 -6.56 4.39 -82.90
CA ALA A 5 -5.47 4.79 -82.00
C ALA A 5 -5.88 4.83 -80.51
N MET A 6 -4.93 4.42 -79.68
CA MET A 6 -4.98 4.20 -78.24
C MET A 6 -4.88 5.48 -77.38
N LEU A 7 -5.43 5.35 -76.16
CA LEU A 7 -4.99 5.82 -74.84
C LEU A 7 -4.08 7.06 -74.71
N LYS A 8 -4.47 7.97 -73.80
CA LYS A 8 -3.61 8.46 -72.70
C LYS A 8 -4.43 9.16 -71.62
N LYS A 9 -4.42 8.60 -70.40
CA LYS A 9 -4.76 9.29 -69.15
C LYS A 9 -3.64 10.27 -68.81
N VAL A 10 -3.95 11.53 -68.48
CA VAL A 10 -3.22 12.27 -67.44
C VAL A 10 -4.17 13.22 -66.71
N SER A 11 -4.14 13.08 -65.39
CA SER A 11 -4.78 13.89 -64.34
C SER A 11 -4.33 15.35 -64.35
N LYS A 12 -5.27 16.30 -64.19
CA LYS A 12 -5.04 17.65 -63.61
C LYS A 12 -6.35 18.16 -62.99
N VAL A 13 -6.47 18.09 -61.67
CA VAL A 13 -7.49 18.85 -60.93
C VAL A 13 -6.84 20.17 -60.49
N THR A 14 -7.48 21.26 -60.90
CA THR A 14 -7.07 22.64 -60.78
C THR A 14 -7.19 23.14 -59.34
N ALA A 15 -6.18 23.90 -58.91
CA ALA A 15 -6.10 24.59 -57.63
C ALA A 15 -7.17 25.67 -57.46
N ILE A 16 -7.73 25.77 -56.25
CA ILE A 16 -8.42 26.97 -55.76
C ILE A 16 -7.57 27.55 -54.61
N LEU A 17 -7.24 28.82 -54.79
CA LEU A 17 -6.39 29.66 -53.96
C LEU A 17 -7.26 30.57 -53.08
N GLY A 18 -6.82 30.78 -51.82
CA GLY A 18 -7.21 31.92 -50.97
C GLY A 18 -8.17 31.56 -49.83
N MET A 19 -7.97 31.95 -48.57
CA MET A 19 -7.02 32.87 -47.93
C MET A 19 -6.84 32.46 -46.46
N PHE A 20 -5.66 32.74 -45.93
CA PHE A 20 -5.26 32.64 -44.54
C PHE A 20 -6.02 33.63 -43.64
N LEU A 21 -6.40 33.20 -42.43
CA LEU A 21 -5.95 33.77 -41.14
C LEU A 21 -6.58 32.96 -39.98
N THR A 22 -5.85 31.93 -39.57
CA THR A 22 -6.01 31.24 -38.29
C THR A 22 -5.28 32.04 -37.21
N VAL A 23 -5.96 32.48 -36.14
CA VAL A 23 -5.49 32.46 -34.72
C VAL A 23 -6.71 32.76 -33.84
N GLY A 24 -7.03 31.87 -32.90
CA GLY A 24 -8.12 32.11 -31.95
C GLY A 24 -8.47 30.96 -31.01
N MET A 25 -7.46 30.25 -30.49
CA MET A 25 -7.48 29.35 -29.32
C MET A 25 -8.28 28.03 -29.40
N ALA A 26 -7.54 27.01 -29.80
CA ALA A 26 -7.57 25.62 -29.34
C ALA A 26 -8.54 25.30 -28.17
N ARG A 27 -9.52 24.45 -28.45
CA ARG A 27 -10.03 23.47 -27.51
C ARG A 27 -9.88 22.08 -28.10
N PRO A 28 -8.83 21.32 -27.77
CA PRO A 28 -8.91 19.87 -27.83
C PRO A 28 -9.54 19.41 -26.52
N ARG A 29 -10.83 19.06 -26.60
CA ARG A 29 -11.39 18.00 -25.77
C ARG A 29 -11.07 16.70 -26.49
N GLU A 30 -9.91 16.14 -26.19
CA GLU A 30 -9.54 14.79 -26.60
C GLU A 30 -8.99 14.06 -25.37
N GLN A 31 -9.36 12.79 -25.26
CA GLN A 31 -9.28 11.98 -24.05
C GLN A 31 -7.83 11.84 -23.55
N ILE A 32 -7.57 12.33 -22.33
CA ILE A 32 -6.54 11.77 -21.44
C ILE A 32 -7.28 11.08 -20.29
N GLY A 33 -8.15 10.14 -20.65
CA GLY A 33 -8.27 8.94 -19.85
C GLY A 33 -7.13 8.04 -20.32
N LEU A 34 -6.43 7.40 -19.38
CA LEU A 34 -5.38 6.39 -19.64
C LEU A 34 -3.93 6.91 -19.80
N GLN A 35 -3.40 7.70 -18.86
CA GLN A 35 -1.92 7.77 -18.69
C GLN A 35 -1.40 8.14 -17.28
N VAL A 36 -2.15 7.85 -16.21
CA VAL A 36 -1.67 8.03 -14.82
C VAL A 36 -1.27 6.70 -14.15
N HIS A 37 -1.55 5.55 -14.77
CA HIS A 37 -1.26 4.25 -14.16
C HIS A 37 0.15 3.71 -14.40
N THR A 38 0.89 4.21 -15.38
CA THR A 38 2.18 3.61 -15.81
C THR A 38 3.43 4.26 -15.21
N LEU A 39 3.28 5.31 -14.39
CA LEU A 39 4.38 6.01 -13.72
C LEU A 39 4.53 5.67 -12.23
N LEU A 40 3.61 4.85 -11.67
CA LEU A 40 3.46 4.65 -10.23
C LEU A 40 4.21 3.44 -9.66
N ASP A 41 4.75 2.57 -10.51
CA ASP A 41 5.37 1.34 -10.06
C ASP A 41 6.88 1.43 -10.22
N CYS A 42 7.59 1.42 -9.09
CA CYS A 42 9.04 1.28 -9.09
C CYS A 42 9.46 -0.17 -9.36
N GLY A 43 8.52 -1.06 -9.69
CA GLY A 43 8.78 -2.49 -9.91
C GLY A 43 9.25 -3.19 -8.65
N GLY A 44 9.00 -2.59 -7.48
CA GLY A 44 9.49 -3.07 -6.19
C GLY A 44 8.48 -3.98 -5.49
N ASP A 45 8.96 -4.81 -4.58
CA ASP A 45 8.12 -5.64 -3.73
C ASP A 45 7.14 -4.79 -2.92
N TYR A 46 5.84 -5.09 -3.07
CA TYR A 46 4.76 -4.48 -2.31
C TYR A 46 3.92 -5.56 -1.63
N THR A 47 3.36 -5.22 -0.48
CA THR A 47 2.38 -6.05 0.22
C THR A 47 0.98 -5.53 -0.10
N ASN A 48 0.08 -6.41 -0.50
CA ASN A 48 -1.34 -6.06 -0.66
C ASN A 48 -2.06 -6.17 0.69
N ILE A 49 -2.62 -5.06 1.17
CA ILE A 49 -3.46 -5.02 2.37
C ILE A 49 -4.78 -4.36 1.97
N ASN A 50 -5.89 -5.10 2.11
CA ASN A 50 -7.24 -4.63 1.76
C ASN A 50 -7.34 -4.03 0.35
N GLY A 51 -6.65 -4.61 -0.64
CA GLY A 51 -6.67 -4.13 -2.03
C GLY A 51 -5.73 -2.95 -2.31
N HIS A 52 -4.97 -2.48 -1.32
CA HIS A 52 -4.00 -1.40 -1.50
C HIS A 52 -2.56 -1.92 -1.46
N HIS A 53 -1.71 -1.38 -2.34
CA HIS A 53 -0.28 -1.70 -2.37
C HIS A 53 0.47 -0.87 -1.34
N TYR A 54 1.24 -1.54 -0.49
CA TYR A 54 2.15 -0.91 0.44
C TYR A 54 3.58 -1.32 0.14
N TYR A 55 4.43 -0.34 -0.18
CA TYR A 55 5.83 -0.60 -0.52
C TYR A 55 6.71 -0.68 0.73
N GLY A 56 7.68 -1.61 0.76
CA GLY A 56 8.66 -1.71 1.84
C GLY A 56 9.73 -0.61 1.82
N SER A 57 9.86 0.11 0.70
CA SER A 57 10.80 1.22 0.52
C SER A 57 10.14 2.39 -0.21
N CYS A 58 10.54 3.61 0.16
CA CYS A 58 10.15 4.84 -0.53
C CYS A 58 11.20 5.34 -1.53
N ILE A 59 12.27 4.56 -1.74
CA ILE A 59 13.39 4.84 -2.65
C ILE A 59 13.25 3.95 -3.89
N CYS A 60 13.47 4.54 -5.07
CA CYS A 60 13.40 3.88 -6.36
C CYS A 60 14.71 4.08 -7.13
N PRO A 61 15.72 3.23 -6.91
CA PRO A 61 17.07 3.49 -7.41
C PRO A 61 17.16 3.60 -8.94
N ASP A 62 16.26 2.97 -9.69
CA ASP A 62 16.31 2.88 -11.16
C ASP A 62 15.42 3.89 -11.89
N LYS A 63 14.92 4.94 -11.21
CA LYS A 63 14.02 5.96 -11.79
C LYS A 63 14.62 7.35 -11.70
N THR A 64 14.29 8.21 -12.66
CA THR A 64 14.79 9.60 -12.75
C THR A 64 14.56 10.42 -11.48
N THR A 65 13.51 10.11 -10.72
CA THR A 65 13.16 10.78 -9.46
C THR A 65 13.72 10.10 -8.20
N ASN A 66 14.42 8.96 -8.32
CA ASN A 66 15.03 8.14 -7.25
C ASN A 66 14.13 7.77 -6.05
N ARG A 67 12.84 8.15 -6.07
CA ARG A 67 11.94 8.13 -4.93
C ARG A 67 10.50 7.90 -5.40
N LEU A 68 9.72 7.20 -4.58
CA LEU A 68 8.28 7.12 -4.75
C LEU A 68 7.64 8.50 -4.55
N PHE A 69 6.49 8.70 -5.19
CA PHE A 69 5.73 9.94 -5.06
C PHE A 69 5.32 10.16 -3.59
N ARG A 70 5.25 11.43 -3.17
CA ARG A 70 4.70 11.77 -1.85
C ARG A 70 3.31 11.19 -1.72
N SER A 71 2.89 10.75 -0.54
CA SER A 71 1.62 10.06 -0.27
C SER A 71 1.50 8.59 -0.73
N THR A 72 2.49 8.03 -1.44
CA THR A 72 2.51 6.60 -1.73
C THR A 72 2.48 5.78 -0.44
N LYS A 73 1.60 4.80 -0.34
CA LYS A 73 1.45 3.94 0.85
C LYS A 73 2.70 3.08 1.05
N CYS A 74 3.19 3.00 2.27
CA CYS A 74 4.40 2.24 2.62
C CYS A 74 4.23 1.46 3.92
N LEU A 75 5.02 0.40 4.08
CA LEU A 75 5.14 -0.39 5.30
C LEU A 75 6.56 -0.27 5.85
N LYS A 76 6.66 -0.06 7.16
CA LYS A 76 7.93 -0.10 7.89
C LYS A 76 7.79 -1.03 9.09
N THR A 77 8.70 -1.99 9.22
CA THR A 77 8.73 -2.88 10.38
C THR A 77 9.29 -2.14 11.58
N GLU A 78 8.48 -1.94 12.62
CA GLU A 78 8.88 -1.34 13.88
C GLU A 78 8.15 -2.01 15.06
N PRO A 79 8.67 -1.87 16.29
CA PRO A 79 7.95 -2.34 17.47
C PRO A 79 6.54 -1.77 17.53
N GLY A 80 5.57 -2.66 17.72
CA GLY A 80 4.17 -2.37 17.99
C GLY A 80 3.96 -1.79 19.39
N TYR A 81 2.71 -1.56 19.75
CA TYR A 81 2.35 -1.01 21.06
C TYR A 81 2.48 -2.03 22.20
N ASP A 82 2.61 -3.30 21.84
CA ASP A 82 2.94 -4.47 22.67
C ASP A 82 4.39 -4.94 22.46
N ASN A 83 5.25 -4.11 21.85
CA ASN A 83 6.63 -4.40 21.49
C ASN A 83 6.86 -5.52 20.45
N GLU A 84 5.81 -6.10 19.85
CA GLU A 84 5.98 -7.04 18.74
C GLU A 84 6.44 -6.32 17.47
N LYS A 85 7.43 -6.86 16.75
CA LYS A 85 7.89 -6.23 15.51
C LYS A 85 6.88 -6.45 14.39
N VAL A 86 6.06 -5.44 14.13
CA VAL A 86 4.96 -5.51 13.14
C VAL A 86 5.17 -4.51 12.01
N GLY A 87 4.57 -4.80 10.86
CA GLY A 87 4.53 -3.85 9.74
C GLY A 87 3.59 -2.69 10.06
N LYS A 88 4.14 -1.50 10.29
CA LYS A 88 3.37 -0.27 10.50
C LYS A 88 3.13 0.45 9.17
N GLN A 89 1.89 0.87 8.97
CA GLN A 89 1.47 1.58 7.77
C GLN A 89 1.85 3.05 7.84
N GLY A 90 2.22 3.61 6.69
CA GLY A 90 2.55 5.02 6.55
C GLY A 90 2.43 5.51 5.12
N THR A 91 2.97 6.71 4.90
CA THR A 91 3.06 7.34 3.58
C THR A 91 4.47 7.83 3.29
N CYS A 92 4.90 7.73 2.03
CA CYS A 92 6.18 8.22 1.60
C CYS A 92 6.23 9.75 1.64
N VAL A 93 7.26 10.28 2.28
CA VAL A 93 7.61 11.71 2.31
C VAL A 93 9.11 11.81 2.12
N ASP A 94 9.53 12.41 1.01
CA ASP A 94 10.94 12.68 0.67
C ASP A 94 11.85 11.44 0.72
N GLY A 95 11.34 10.29 0.27
CA GLY A 95 12.06 9.03 0.25
C GLY A 95 12.02 8.25 1.57
N ASN A 96 11.29 8.73 2.58
CA ASN A 96 11.12 8.06 3.87
C ASN A 96 9.67 7.62 4.09
N CYS A 97 9.47 6.47 4.72
CA CYS A 97 8.14 6.04 5.13
C CYS A 97 7.74 6.71 6.45
N LYS A 98 6.87 7.73 6.36
CA LYS A 98 6.31 8.42 7.54
C LYS A 98 5.12 7.64 8.05
N LEU A 99 5.27 7.02 9.22
CA LEU A 99 4.23 6.20 9.85
C LEU A 99 3.00 7.03 10.21
N ASN A 100 1.83 6.41 10.11
CA ASN A 100 0.59 7.00 10.59
C ASN A 100 0.63 7.11 12.12
N THR A 101 0.12 8.23 12.64
CA THR A 101 -0.06 8.40 14.08
C THR A 101 -1.22 7.53 14.53
N VAL A 102 -0.97 6.60 15.45
CA VAL A 102 -2.01 5.83 16.13
C VAL A 102 -1.89 6.06 17.63
N VAL A 103 -3.01 6.40 18.27
CA VAL A 103 -3.10 6.73 19.70
C VAL A 103 -3.84 5.64 20.47
N LYS A 104 -3.54 5.52 21.78
CA LYS A 104 -4.29 4.62 22.66
C LYS A 104 -5.67 5.22 22.87
N GLY A 105 -6.73 4.52 22.48
CA GLY A 105 -8.01 5.21 22.40
C GLY A 105 -9.26 4.38 22.18
N CYS A 106 -9.19 3.05 22.06
CA CYS A 106 -10.40 2.20 21.97
C CYS A 106 -11.23 2.33 23.27
N ASN A 107 -11.95 3.44 23.40
CA ASN A 107 -12.72 3.83 24.57
C ASN A 107 -14.08 3.16 24.44
N GLY A 108 -14.25 2.02 25.10
CA GLY A 108 -15.52 1.30 25.18
C GLY A 108 -15.81 0.32 24.04
N GLU A 109 -14.93 0.21 23.05
CA GLU A 109 -14.96 -0.89 22.09
C GLU A 109 -14.20 -2.08 22.69
N GLU A 110 -14.92 -3.13 23.08
CA GLU A 110 -14.27 -4.40 23.37
C GLU A 110 -13.67 -4.96 22.07
N PRO A 111 -12.49 -5.60 22.13
CA PRO A 111 -11.96 -6.31 20.97
C PRO A 111 -13.00 -7.32 20.47
N LEU A 112 -13.14 -7.45 19.15
CA LEU A 112 -13.94 -8.51 18.56
C LEU A 112 -13.52 -9.84 19.20
N GLU A 113 -14.49 -10.56 19.77
CA GLU A 113 -14.23 -11.86 20.38
C GLU A 113 -13.58 -12.75 19.33
N LEU A 114 -12.38 -13.26 19.64
CA LEU A 114 -11.68 -14.18 18.75
C LEU A 114 -12.53 -15.47 18.69
N PRO A 115 -13.03 -15.87 17.51
CA PRO A 115 -13.88 -17.05 17.44
C PRO A 115 -13.10 -18.29 17.88
N THR A 116 -13.75 -19.16 18.64
CA THR A 116 -13.10 -20.34 19.24
C THR A 116 -12.55 -21.26 18.14
N GLY A 117 -11.28 -21.63 18.24
CA GLY A 117 -10.59 -22.46 17.22
C GLY A 117 -9.85 -21.66 16.14
N HIS A 118 -9.89 -20.33 16.16
CA HIS A 118 -9.07 -19.51 15.27
C HIS A 118 -7.62 -19.39 15.75
N THR A 119 -6.74 -19.12 14.79
CA THR A 119 -5.33 -18.86 15.06
C THR A 119 -5.22 -17.62 15.97
N PRO A 120 -4.49 -17.69 17.09
CA PRO A 120 -4.29 -16.54 17.97
C PRO A 120 -3.69 -15.34 17.22
N PRO A 121 -4.06 -14.10 17.58
CA PRO A 121 -3.49 -12.91 16.98
C PRO A 121 -1.99 -12.83 17.26
N VAL A 122 -1.27 -12.15 16.37
CA VAL A 122 0.11 -11.75 16.62
C VAL A 122 0.10 -10.59 17.60
N GLY A 123 0.77 -10.76 18.73
CA GLY A 123 0.78 -9.78 19.81
C GLY A 123 -0.52 -9.69 20.60
N CYS A 124 -0.61 -8.63 21.39
CA CYS A 124 -1.68 -8.32 22.33
C CYS A 124 -2.37 -6.99 22.03
N THR A 125 -1.99 -6.34 20.93
CA THR A 125 -2.63 -5.10 20.46
C THR A 125 -3.69 -5.41 19.40
N TYR A 126 -4.80 -4.68 19.44
CA TYR A 126 -5.77 -4.62 18.35
C TYR A 126 -6.03 -3.18 17.94
N PHE A 127 -6.52 -2.99 16.71
CA PHE A 127 -6.95 -1.70 16.19
C PHE A 127 -8.48 -1.65 16.17
N CYS A 128 -9.08 -0.54 16.62
CA CYS A 128 -10.54 -0.43 16.71
C CYS A 128 -11.16 -0.30 15.30
N SER A 129 -12.40 -0.78 15.15
CA SER A 129 -13.10 -0.77 13.85
C SER A 129 -13.85 0.53 13.67
N GLY A 130 -13.56 1.29 12.61
CA GLY A 130 -14.27 2.53 12.29
C GLY A 130 -13.60 3.82 12.77
N LYS A 131 -12.50 3.73 13.51
CA LYS A 131 -11.62 4.87 13.82
C LYS A 131 -10.21 4.55 13.36
N GLU A 132 -9.84 5.06 12.19
CA GLU A 132 -8.45 5.00 11.74
C GLU A 132 -7.57 5.69 12.78
N GLY A 133 -6.58 4.97 13.32
CA GLY A 133 -5.59 5.56 14.21
C GLY A 133 -5.84 5.41 15.71
N GLU A 134 -6.71 4.49 16.15
CA GLU A 134 -6.80 4.09 17.56
C GLU A 134 -6.40 2.62 17.77
N TYR A 135 -5.72 2.34 18.88
CA TYR A 135 -5.39 0.98 19.31
C TYR A 135 -5.82 0.72 20.76
N GLY A 136 -5.96 -0.57 21.07
CA GLY A 136 -6.27 -1.12 22.39
C GLY A 136 -5.52 -2.42 22.64
N PHE A 137 -5.65 -2.96 23.85
CA PHE A 137 -5.00 -4.21 24.25
C PHE A 137 -6.04 -5.30 24.54
N PHE A 138 -5.79 -6.52 24.07
CA PHE A 138 -6.59 -7.68 24.45
C PHE A 138 -6.54 -7.91 25.96
N LYS A 139 -7.58 -8.58 26.49
CA LYS A 139 -7.68 -8.92 27.92
C LYS A 139 -6.49 -9.79 28.35
N LEU A 140 -6.03 -9.63 29.59
CA LEU A 140 -5.00 -10.50 30.16
C LEU A 140 -5.44 -11.97 30.08
N GLY A 141 -4.51 -12.87 29.81
CA GLY A 141 -4.82 -14.29 29.60
C GLY A 141 -5.23 -14.64 28.15
N THR A 142 -5.44 -13.67 27.27
CA THR A 142 -5.73 -13.94 25.86
C THR A 142 -4.55 -14.67 25.19
N PRO A 143 -4.77 -15.80 24.50
CA PRO A 143 -3.74 -16.47 23.72
C PRO A 143 -3.22 -15.55 22.62
N CYS A 144 -1.90 -15.53 22.41
CA CYS A 144 -1.26 -14.70 21.40
C CYS A 144 -0.06 -15.43 20.76
N LYS A 145 0.41 -14.90 19.63
CA LYS A 145 1.65 -15.31 18.98
C LYS A 145 2.74 -14.26 19.17
N HIS A 146 3.86 -14.65 19.77
CA HIS A 146 5.05 -13.83 19.94
C HIS A 146 6.01 -14.05 18.76
N ILE A 147 6.53 -12.98 18.17
CA ILE A 147 7.47 -13.03 17.05
C ILE A 147 8.89 -13.26 17.57
N THR A 148 9.46 -14.43 17.32
CA THR A 148 10.85 -14.73 17.73
C THR A 148 11.85 -14.26 16.69
N ARG A 149 11.58 -14.48 15.40
CA ARG A 149 12.44 -14.04 14.30
C ARG A 149 11.69 -14.01 12.97
N GLY A 150 11.56 -12.83 12.36
CA GLY A 150 10.95 -12.71 11.03
C GLY A 150 9.51 -13.21 11.02
N SER A 151 9.28 -14.36 10.36
CA SER A 151 7.98 -15.04 10.29
C SER A 151 7.85 -16.23 11.25
N ASP A 152 8.80 -16.40 12.17
CA ASP A 152 8.74 -17.43 13.20
C ASP A 152 7.95 -16.92 14.41
N TYR A 153 7.04 -17.76 14.91
CA TYR A 153 6.14 -17.45 16.02
C TYR A 153 6.18 -18.54 17.08
N VAL A 154 6.04 -18.13 18.35
CA VAL A 154 5.78 -19.04 19.47
C VAL A 154 4.46 -18.68 20.15
N ASN A 155 3.80 -19.68 20.71
CA ASN A 155 2.56 -19.45 21.46
C ASN A 155 2.86 -18.79 22.81
N GLY A 156 2.06 -17.79 23.13
CA GLY A 156 2.15 -17.05 24.37
C GLY A 156 0.80 -16.67 24.91
N THR A 157 0.84 -15.81 25.93
CA THR A 157 -0.35 -15.26 26.57
C THR A 157 -0.14 -13.78 26.84
N CYS A 158 -1.20 -12.99 26.68
CA CYS A 158 -1.18 -11.57 27.01
C CYS A 158 -1.03 -11.36 28.51
N GLN A 159 0.06 -10.70 28.91
CA GLN A 159 0.38 -10.38 30.29
C GLN A 159 0.81 -8.91 30.41
N GLU A 160 0.61 -8.33 31.58
CA GLU A 160 1.08 -6.97 31.86
C GLU A 160 2.58 -6.98 32.18
N SER A 161 3.34 -6.11 31.52
CA SER A 161 4.75 -5.85 31.83
C SER A 161 5.06 -4.38 31.59
N ALA A 162 5.73 -3.72 32.54
CA ALA A 162 6.11 -2.32 32.46
C ALA A 162 4.95 -1.34 32.11
N GLY A 163 3.72 -1.61 32.58
CA GLY A 163 2.55 -0.76 32.33
C GLY A 163 1.94 -0.87 30.93
N SER A 164 2.31 -1.91 30.17
CA SER A 164 1.75 -2.27 28.86
C SER A 164 1.44 -3.77 28.80
N VAL A 165 0.64 -4.20 27.82
CA VAL A 165 0.30 -5.62 27.66
C VAL A 165 1.15 -6.23 26.55
N HIS A 166 1.85 -7.31 26.87
CA HIS A 166 2.80 -7.98 25.99
C HIS A 166 2.43 -9.44 25.78
N CYS A 167 2.78 -9.99 24.62
CA CYS A 167 2.69 -11.42 24.39
C CYS A 167 3.89 -12.12 25.02
N ILE A 168 3.67 -12.81 26.14
CA ILE A 168 4.74 -13.53 26.83
C ILE A 168 4.70 -15.00 26.41
N PRO A 169 5.79 -15.55 25.83
CA PRO A 169 5.86 -16.96 25.44
C PRO A 169 5.54 -17.88 26.62
N LYS A 170 4.81 -18.97 26.35
CA LYS A 170 4.70 -20.05 27.34
C LYS A 170 6.06 -20.72 27.44
N MET A 171 6.76 -20.49 28.55
CA MET A 171 7.94 -21.28 28.87
C MET A 171 7.47 -22.68 29.23
N GLU A 172 7.90 -23.69 28.48
CA GLU A 172 7.85 -25.05 28.98
C GLU A 172 8.81 -25.10 30.16
N LEU A 173 8.27 -25.20 31.38
CA LEU A 173 9.08 -25.44 32.56
C LEU A 173 9.86 -26.73 32.32
N PRO A 174 11.18 -26.75 32.56
CA PRO A 174 11.93 -27.99 32.48
C PRO A 174 11.26 -29.01 33.41
N PRO A 175 11.24 -30.31 33.04
CA PRO A 175 10.66 -31.34 33.88
C PRO A 175 11.26 -31.23 35.28
N ALA A 176 10.40 -31.18 36.29
CA ALA A 176 10.83 -31.18 37.67
C ALA A 176 11.66 -32.44 37.91
N CYS A 177 12.92 -32.25 38.30
CA CYS A 177 13.83 -33.33 38.67
C CYS A 177 13.37 -34.01 39.96
#